data_AF-A0A4V5NV44-F1
#
_entry.id   AF-A0A4V5NV44-F1
#
_cell.length_a   1.000
_cell.length_b   1.000
_cell.length_c   1.000
_cell.angle_alpha   90.00
_cell.angle_beta   90.00
_cell.angle_gamma   90.00
#
_symmetry.space_group_name_H-M   'P 1'
#
loop_
_entity.id
_entity.type
_entity.pdbx_description
1 polymer ?
#
loop_
_entity_poly.entity_id
_entity_poly.type
_entity_poly.pdbx_seq_one_letter_code
_entity_poly.pdbx_strand_id
1 'polypeptide(L)'
;MSGFPKFNGNRQFRTKAGKYSLVSDRHNPGGVVIRLIMEFDDDEKLLLANRKHPELCAMVAEVKRQYGDGELGGFYINEYKQVIVPANRNGADTEYYLAGEYHEPLKFTFDGQEFHGDLTLAIGENWHGPAVGMRYKVNTDGTDIEYETEHRSLEGAMVRTHRLSKAIGRNNARDVAQVAYRAKGHQGGRLFVNEFGRMFVPVHEGYCHAYRYAGVVDMDLWFPKPE
;
A
#
# COMPACT_ATOMS: atom_id res chain seq x y z
N MET A 1 -5.42 11.74 -26.60
CA MET A 1 -5.60 10.90 -25.39
C MET A 1 -5.18 11.75 -24.21
N SER A 2 -6.08 11.97 -23.26
CA SER A 2 -5.75 12.63 -21.99
C SER A 2 -4.79 11.73 -21.21
N GLY A 3 -3.68 12.26 -20.72
CA GLY A 3 -2.72 11.50 -19.92
C GLY A 3 -3.29 11.10 -18.56
N PHE A 4 -2.63 10.17 -17.86
CA PHE A 4 -3.01 9.80 -16.51
C PHE A 4 -2.70 10.94 -15.53
N PRO A 5 -3.61 11.26 -14.59
CA PRO A 5 -3.37 12.33 -13.63
C PRO A 5 -2.28 11.94 -12.64
N LYS A 6 -1.49 12.94 -12.21
CA LYS A 6 -0.51 12.77 -11.13
C LYS A 6 -1.26 12.54 -9.82
N PHE A 7 -0.89 11.50 -9.11
CA PHE A 7 -1.47 11.13 -7.83
C PHE A 7 -0.78 11.90 -6.68
N ASN A 8 -1.56 12.72 -5.98
CA ASN A 8 -1.08 13.59 -4.90
C ASN A 8 -1.51 13.13 -3.50
N GLY A 9 -2.15 11.96 -3.39
CA GLY A 9 -2.57 11.37 -2.13
C GLY A 9 -1.43 10.73 -1.34
N ASN A 10 -1.79 9.96 -0.31
CA ASN A 10 -0.83 9.19 0.48
C ASN A 10 -0.03 8.25 -0.42
N ARG A 11 1.30 8.33 -0.39
CA ARG A 11 2.18 7.52 -1.23
C ARG A 11 3.33 6.91 -0.43
N GLN A 12 3.74 5.72 -0.84
CA GLN A 12 4.78 4.97 -0.16
C GLN A 12 6.17 5.52 -0.49
N PHE A 13 6.73 6.35 0.38
CA PHE A 13 8.11 6.80 0.26
C PHE A 13 9.08 5.72 0.75
N ARG A 14 9.91 5.20 -0.17
CA ARG A 14 11.11 4.40 0.12
C ARG A 14 10.85 3.08 0.88
N THR A 15 9.63 2.52 0.82
CA THR A 15 9.33 1.21 1.43
C THR A 15 9.26 0.12 0.36
N LYS A 16 9.90 -1.03 0.62
CA LYS A 16 9.68 -2.26 -0.16
C LYS A 16 8.36 -2.94 0.21
N ALA A 17 7.94 -2.80 1.47
CA ALA A 17 6.63 -3.22 1.95
C ALA A 17 5.50 -2.43 1.28
N GLY A 18 4.36 -3.09 1.05
CA GLY A 18 3.16 -2.47 0.50
C GLY A 18 2.89 -2.72 -0.98
N LYS A 19 3.81 -3.37 -1.70
CA LYS A 19 3.95 -3.23 -3.16
C LYS A 19 3.66 -4.52 -3.95
N TYR A 20 2.80 -4.42 -4.96
CA TYR A 20 2.66 -5.42 -6.01
C TYR A 20 3.61 -5.09 -7.17
N SER A 21 4.01 -6.08 -7.96
CA SER A 21 4.89 -5.84 -9.14
C SER A 21 4.36 -6.54 -10.38
N LEU A 22 4.25 -5.81 -11.48
CA LEU A 22 4.05 -6.38 -12.80
C LEU A 22 5.41 -6.87 -13.33
N VAL A 23 5.49 -8.15 -13.70
CA VAL A 23 6.73 -8.81 -14.15
C VAL A 23 6.47 -9.71 -15.33
N SER A 24 7.50 -9.99 -16.13
CA SER A 24 7.42 -11.00 -17.18
C SER A 24 7.11 -12.39 -16.61
N ASP A 25 6.25 -13.12 -17.30
CA ASP A 25 5.94 -14.50 -16.99
C ASP A 25 7.09 -15.41 -17.45
N ARG A 26 7.76 -16.06 -16.50
CA ARG A 26 8.86 -17.00 -16.81
C ARG A 26 8.37 -18.27 -17.51
N HIS A 27 7.08 -18.61 -17.39
CA HIS A 27 6.50 -19.83 -17.95
C HIS A 27 5.75 -19.59 -19.26
N ASN A 28 5.51 -18.32 -19.61
CA ASN A 28 4.83 -17.93 -20.84
C ASN A 28 5.57 -16.75 -21.49
N PRO A 29 6.49 -16.99 -22.44
CA PRO A 29 7.21 -15.93 -23.11
C PRO A 29 6.27 -14.87 -23.71
N GLY A 30 6.51 -13.59 -23.38
CA GLY A 30 5.62 -12.48 -23.77
C GLY A 30 4.42 -12.25 -22.85
N GLY A 31 4.15 -13.18 -21.92
CA GLY A 31 3.16 -13.00 -20.87
C GLY A 31 3.63 -12.09 -19.74
N VAL A 32 2.69 -11.49 -19.03
CA VAL A 32 2.92 -10.69 -17.82
C VAL A 32 2.09 -11.21 -16.67
N VAL A 33 2.64 -11.15 -15.46
CA VAL A 33 1.96 -11.59 -14.22
C VAL A 33 2.12 -10.56 -13.12
N ILE A 34 1.16 -10.55 -12.20
CA ILE A 34 1.30 -9.83 -10.94
C ILE A 34 2.12 -10.69 -9.99
N ARG A 35 3.19 -10.12 -9.44
CA ARG A 35 4.04 -10.71 -8.43
C ARG A 35 3.83 -10.04 -7.07
N LEU A 36 3.75 -10.88 -6.06
CA LEU A 36 3.81 -10.52 -4.64
C LEU A 36 5.05 -11.17 -4.04
N ILE A 37 5.78 -10.41 -3.23
CA ILE A 37 6.94 -10.90 -2.48
C ILE A 37 6.57 -10.91 -1.01
N MET A 38 6.67 -12.07 -0.36
CA MET A 38 6.55 -12.20 1.08
C MET A 38 7.91 -12.61 1.65
N GLU A 39 8.34 -11.90 2.69
CA GLU A 39 9.61 -12.13 3.39
C GLU A 39 9.26 -12.79 4.73
N PHE A 40 9.80 -13.98 4.99
CA PHE A 40 9.50 -14.75 6.22
C PHE A 40 10.62 -14.61 7.26
N ASP A 41 11.87 -14.53 6.82
CA ASP A 41 13.08 -14.26 7.60
C ASP A 41 14.14 -13.55 6.71
N ASP A 42 15.38 -13.40 7.22
CA ASP A 42 16.45 -12.69 6.50
C ASP A 42 16.84 -13.36 5.18
N ASP A 43 16.66 -14.68 5.07
CA ASP A 43 17.21 -15.50 4.00
C ASP A 43 16.14 -16.10 3.06
N GLU A 44 14.86 -16.14 3.47
CA GLU A 44 13.78 -16.74 2.68
C GLU A 44 12.75 -15.72 2.16
N LYS A 45 12.47 -15.82 0.86
CA LYS A 45 11.44 -15.04 0.16
C LYS A 45 10.53 -15.95 -0.63
N LEU A 46 9.23 -15.79 -0.40
CA LEU A 46 8.21 -16.43 -1.23
C LEU A 46 7.78 -15.47 -2.34
N LEU A 47 7.99 -15.91 -3.59
CA LEU A 47 7.64 -15.16 -4.80
C LEU A 47 6.35 -15.72 -5.39
N LEU A 48 5.23 -15.10 -5.03
CA LEU A 48 3.91 -15.50 -5.51
C LEU A 48 3.57 -14.81 -6.83
N ALA A 49 2.95 -15.52 -7.76
CA ALA A 49 2.55 -14.99 -9.06
C ALA A 49 1.08 -15.27 -9.36
N ASN A 50 0.39 -14.31 -9.96
CA ASN A 50 -1.01 -14.42 -10.36
C ASN A 50 -1.21 -13.91 -11.80
N ARG A 51 -1.88 -14.73 -12.62
CA ARG A 51 -2.17 -14.53 -14.06
C ARG A 51 -3.62 -14.10 -14.35
N LYS A 52 -4.49 -14.08 -13.33
CA LYS A 52 -5.94 -13.95 -13.48
C LYS A 52 -6.44 -12.51 -13.61
N HIS A 53 -5.53 -11.53 -13.74
CA HIS A 53 -5.87 -10.11 -13.70
C HIS A 53 -5.30 -9.33 -14.92
N PRO A 54 -5.67 -9.72 -16.16
CA PRO A 54 -5.14 -9.09 -17.36
C PRO A 54 -5.48 -7.59 -17.46
N GLU A 55 -6.64 -7.17 -16.97
CA GLU A 55 -7.07 -5.76 -16.96
C GLU A 55 -6.16 -4.90 -16.08
N LEU A 56 -5.87 -5.35 -14.85
CA LEU A 56 -4.94 -4.66 -13.95
C LEU A 56 -3.52 -4.60 -14.54
N CYS A 57 -3.06 -5.69 -15.17
CA CYS A 57 -1.78 -5.69 -15.88
C CYS A 57 -1.75 -4.60 -16.98
N ALA A 58 -2.82 -4.48 -17.77
CA ALA A 58 -2.93 -3.47 -18.82
C ALA A 58 -2.94 -2.04 -18.25
N MET A 59 -3.68 -1.79 -17.17
CA MET A 59 -3.71 -0.47 -16.50
C MET A 59 -2.30 -0.03 -16.06
N VAL A 60 -1.55 -0.92 -15.40
CA VAL A 60 -0.20 -0.61 -14.92
C VAL A 60 0.77 -0.43 -16.09
N ALA A 61 0.71 -1.33 -17.08
CA ALA A 61 1.58 -1.27 -18.25
C ALA A 61 1.40 0.02 -19.06
N GLU A 62 0.17 0.50 -19.21
CA GLU A 62 -0.12 1.72 -19.97
C GLU A 62 0.48 2.96 -19.30
N VAL A 63 0.34 3.09 -17.98
CA VAL A 63 1.00 4.18 -17.23
C VAL A 63 2.52 4.10 -17.36
N LYS A 64 3.08 2.90 -17.24
CA LYS A 64 4.52 2.66 -17.34
C LYS A 64 5.05 2.99 -18.74
N ARG A 65 4.33 2.64 -19.80
CA ARG A 65 4.67 2.98 -21.20
C ARG A 65 4.64 4.49 -21.44
N GLN A 66 3.69 5.20 -20.84
CA GLN A 66 3.54 6.63 -21.04
C GLN A 66 4.54 7.49 -20.24
N TYR A 67 4.88 7.06 -19.02
CA TYR A 67 5.64 7.89 -18.06
C TYR A 67 6.90 7.23 -17.48
N GLY A 68 7.24 6.00 -17.85
CA GLY A 68 8.40 5.27 -17.35
C GLY A 68 9.29 4.72 -18.45
N ASP A 69 10.31 3.96 -18.05
CA ASP A 69 11.32 3.39 -18.95
C ASP A 69 10.98 1.97 -19.45
N GLY A 70 9.71 1.54 -19.35
CA GLY A 70 9.27 0.20 -19.76
C GLY A 70 7.81 -0.07 -19.43
N GLU A 71 7.38 -1.33 -19.50
CA GLU A 71 5.98 -1.74 -19.23
C GLU A 71 5.80 -2.48 -17.90
N LEU A 72 6.90 -2.70 -17.16
CA LEU A 72 6.94 -3.50 -15.95
C LEU A 72 7.23 -2.64 -14.71
N GLY A 73 7.05 -3.22 -13.54
CA GLY A 73 7.49 -2.64 -12.27
C GLY A 73 6.42 -2.59 -11.20
N GLY A 74 6.75 -1.89 -10.12
CA GLY A 74 5.90 -1.79 -8.94
C GLY A 74 4.63 -0.96 -9.16
N PHE A 75 3.59 -1.30 -8.41
CA PHE A 75 2.36 -0.54 -8.25
C PHE A 75 1.74 -0.80 -6.86
N TYR A 76 0.77 0.02 -6.49
CA TYR A 76 0.03 -0.06 -5.23
C TYR A 76 -1.46 -0.04 -5.51
N ILE A 77 -2.25 -0.64 -4.61
CA ILE A 77 -3.70 -0.46 -4.56
C ILE A 77 -4.01 0.04 -3.15
N ASN A 78 -4.63 1.22 -3.05
CA ASN A 78 -5.00 1.80 -1.76
C ASN A 78 -6.39 1.32 -1.30
N GLU A 79 -6.79 1.74 -0.10
CA GLU A 79 -8.09 1.46 0.52
C GLU A 79 -9.29 1.95 -0.30
N TYR A 80 -9.07 2.88 -1.24
CA TYR A 80 -10.05 3.38 -2.21
C TYR A 80 -10.06 2.62 -3.53
N LYS A 81 -9.37 1.47 -3.60
CA LYS A 81 -9.21 0.67 -4.82
C LYS A 81 -8.47 1.39 -5.94
N GLN A 82 -7.81 2.52 -5.66
CA GLN A 82 -7.05 3.27 -6.66
C GLN A 82 -5.74 2.56 -6.96
N VAL A 83 -5.48 2.31 -8.24
CA VAL A 83 -4.23 1.73 -8.74
C VAL A 83 -3.22 2.87 -8.95
N ILE A 84 -2.19 2.88 -8.09
CA ILE A 84 -1.19 3.94 -8.04
C ILE A 84 0.13 3.38 -8.58
N VAL A 85 0.64 4.01 -9.64
CA VAL A 85 1.82 3.53 -10.36
C VAL A 85 2.96 4.52 -10.22
N PRO A 86 4.07 4.16 -9.52
CA PRO A 86 5.29 4.95 -9.56
C PRO A 86 5.91 4.88 -10.96
N ALA A 87 6.23 6.01 -11.56
CA ALA A 87 6.94 6.09 -12.83
C ALA A 87 8.06 7.12 -12.73
N ASN A 88 9.18 6.82 -13.37
CA ASN A 88 10.32 7.72 -13.46
C ASN A 88 10.57 7.98 -14.93
N ARG A 89 10.40 9.24 -15.35
CA ARG A 89 10.77 9.67 -16.70
C ARG A 89 12.08 10.45 -16.56
N ASN A 90 13.14 9.95 -17.20
CA ASN A 90 14.43 10.63 -17.34
C ASN A 90 15.33 10.70 -16.07
N GLY A 91 15.18 9.77 -15.12
CA GLY A 91 16.11 9.64 -13.98
C GLY A 91 15.94 10.72 -12.89
N ALA A 92 14.86 11.49 -12.92
CA ALA A 92 14.47 12.42 -11.87
C ALA A 92 13.79 11.68 -10.69
N ASP A 93 13.26 12.43 -9.72
CA ASP A 93 12.44 11.87 -8.64
C ASP A 93 11.27 11.05 -9.18
N THR A 94 10.93 9.95 -8.49
CA THR A 94 9.79 9.09 -8.88
C THR A 94 8.47 9.83 -8.68
N GLU A 95 7.73 10.00 -9.76
CA GLU A 95 6.35 10.51 -9.74
C GLU A 95 5.36 9.35 -9.63
N TYR A 96 4.15 9.66 -9.17
CA TYR A 96 3.09 8.67 -8.99
C TYR A 96 1.89 9.08 -9.81
N TYR A 97 1.29 8.12 -10.51
CA TYR A 97 0.18 8.34 -11.43
C TYR A 97 -0.99 7.44 -11.04
N LEU A 98 -2.20 7.95 -11.20
CA LEU A 98 -3.43 7.18 -10.97
C LEU A 98 -3.82 6.48 -12.27
N ALA A 99 -3.73 5.15 -12.30
CA ALA A 99 -4.12 4.35 -13.47
C ALA A 99 -5.64 4.17 -13.59
N GLY A 100 -6.36 4.29 -12.47
CA GLY A 100 -7.79 4.07 -12.34
C GLY A 100 -8.12 3.33 -11.06
N GLU A 101 -9.25 2.64 -11.02
CA GLU A 101 -9.68 1.82 -9.88
C GLU A 101 -9.76 0.34 -10.25
N TYR A 102 -9.43 -0.53 -9.30
CA TYR A 102 -9.47 -1.97 -9.48
C TYR A 102 -10.09 -2.67 -8.25
N HIS A 103 -11.22 -3.32 -8.47
CA HIS A 103 -12.07 -3.83 -7.39
C HIS A 103 -11.91 -5.33 -7.15
N GLU A 104 -11.33 -6.08 -8.10
CA GLU A 104 -11.18 -7.52 -7.95
C GLU A 104 -10.10 -7.88 -6.92
N PRO A 105 -10.37 -8.80 -5.98
CA PRO A 105 -9.37 -9.27 -5.01
C PRO A 105 -8.17 -9.95 -5.66
N LEU A 106 -6.96 -9.55 -5.25
CA LEU A 106 -5.74 -10.27 -5.60
C LEU A 106 -5.55 -11.46 -4.65
N LYS A 107 -5.70 -12.66 -5.20
CA LYS A 107 -5.53 -13.92 -4.48
C LYS A 107 -4.34 -14.70 -5.04
N PHE A 108 -3.45 -15.14 -4.16
CA PHE A 108 -2.30 -15.93 -4.54
C PHE A 108 -2.40 -17.31 -3.91
N THR A 109 -1.81 -18.32 -4.55
CA THR A 109 -1.80 -19.69 -4.02
C THR A 109 -0.38 -20.24 -4.05
N PHE A 110 0.03 -20.88 -2.97
CA PHE A 110 1.27 -21.63 -2.89
C PHE A 110 1.09 -22.82 -1.96
N ASP A 111 1.50 -24.00 -2.41
CA ASP A 111 1.36 -25.26 -1.68
C ASP A 111 -0.05 -25.52 -1.11
N GLY A 112 -1.09 -25.23 -1.91
CA GLY A 112 -2.49 -25.38 -1.51
C GLY A 112 -3.03 -24.31 -0.55
N GLN A 113 -2.18 -23.39 -0.06
CA GLN A 113 -2.57 -22.27 0.80
C GLN A 113 -2.88 -21.01 -0.02
N GLU A 114 -3.98 -20.32 0.32
CA GLU A 114 -4.36 -19.02 -0.27
C GLU A 114 -3.80 -17.84 0.55
N PHE A 115 -3.27 -16.84 -0.15
CA PHE A 115 -2.77 -15.58 0.42
C PHE A 115 -3.50 -14.40 -0.23
N HIS A 116 -4.15 -13.57 0.57
CA HIS A 116 -4.86 -12.37 0.11
C HIS A 116 -5.00 -11.33 1.22
N GLY A 117 -5.32 -10.09 0.86
CA GLY A 117 -5.44 -8.97 1.80
C GLY A 117 -6.68 -8.98 2.70
N ASP A 118 -7.58 -9.96 2.59
CA ASP A 118 -8.88 -9.95 3.28
C ASP A 118 -9.07 -11.13 4.23
N LEU A 119 -8.11 -11.32 5.15
CA LEU A 119 -8.19 -12.38 6.15
C LEU A 119 -9.07 -11.94 7.32
N THR A 120 -9.86 -12.87 7.83
CA THR A 120 -10.63 -12.67 9.07
C THR A 120 -9.74 -13.01 10.26
N LEU A 121 -9.42 -12.02 11.08
CA LEU A 121 -8.59 -12.14 12.28
C LEU A 121 -9.18 -11.34 13.43
N ALA A 122 -8.86 -11.74 14.66
CA ALA A 122 -9.14 -10.91 15.83
C ALA A 122 -8.09 -9.80 15.98
N ILE A 123 -8.49 -8.64 16.54
CA ILE A 123 -7.56 -7.53 16.79
C ILE A 123 -6.43 -8.01 17.72
N GLY A 124 -5.19 -7.72 17.33
CA GLY A 124 -3.98 -8.13 18.04
C GLY A 124 -3.36 -9.44 17.55
N GLU A 125 -4.07 -10.22 16.73
CA GLU A 125 -3.51 -11.44 16.13
C GLU A 125 -2.43 -11.12 15.09
N ASN A 126 -1.50 -12.05 14.91
CA ASN A 126 -0.45 -11.94 13.92
C ASN A 126 -1.04 -12.01 12.50
N TRP A 127 -0.59 -11.10 11.65
CA TRP A 127 -0.95 -11.03 10.24
C TRP A 127 0.03 -11.87 9.42
N HIS A 128 -0.51 -12.90 8.78
CA HIS A 128 0.24 -13.82 7.91
C HIS A 128 -0.08 -13.61 6.42
N GLY A 129 -0.91 -12.62 6.11
CA GLY A 129 -1.22 -12.25 4.73
C GLY A 129 -0.14 -11.39 4.08
N PRO A 130 -0.34 -10.99 2.83
CA PRO A 130 0.57 -10.07 2.15
C PRO A 130 0.74 -8.76 2.93
N ALA A 131 1.97 -8.29 3.07
CA ALA A 131 2.29 -6.98 3.66
C ALA A 131 2.03 -5.83 2.67
N VAL A 132 0.87 -5.83 2.04
CA VAL A 132 0.44 -4.87 1.00
C VAL A 132 -0.44 -3.79 1.61
N GLY A 133 -0.35 -2.56 1.11
CA GLY A 133 -1.14 -1.42 1.61
C GLY A 133 -0.37 -0.11 1.72
N MET A 134 -1.07 0.95 2.12
CA MET A 134 -0.60 2.32 2.26
C MET A 134 -0.17 2.62 3.69
N ARG A 135 0.95 3.32 3.85
CA ARG A 135 1.54 3.60 5.15
C ARG A 135 0.98 4.90 5.71
N TYR A 136 0.55 4.83 6.95
CA TYR A 136 0.17 5.93 7.82
C TYR A 136 1.04 5.90 9.08
N LYS A 137 0.83 6.88 9.95
CA LYS A 137 1.51 6.98 11.24
C LYS A 137 0.48 7.32 12.32
N VAL A 138 0.38 6.47 13.33
CA VAL A 138 -0.29 6.80 14.59
C VAL A 138 0.66 7.69 15.39
N ASN A 139 0.18 8.77 15.96
CA ASN A 139 1.00 9.62 16.82
C ASN A 139 1.35 8.92 18.15
N THR A 140 2.30 9.47 18.90
CA THR A 140 2.87 8.83 20.10
C THR A 140 1.89 8.67 21.25
N ASP A 141 0.90 9.54 21.34
CA ASP A 141 -0.18 9.56 22.33
C ASP A 141 -1.46 8.84 21.87
N GLY A 142 -1.48 8.30 20.64
CA GLY A 142 -2.61 7.54 20.10
C GLY A 142 -3.88 8.38 19.94
N THR A 143 -3.75 9.67 19.68
CA THR A 143 -4.87 10.61 19.53
C THR A 143 -5.14 11.01 18.08
N ASP A 144 -4.27 10.65 17.15
CA ASP A 144 -4.41 11.01 15.74
C ASP A 144 -3.63 10.05 14.83
N ILE A 145 -4.02 10.06 13.55
CA ILE A 145 -3.33 9.36 12.47
C ILE A 145 -2.91 10.39 11.43
N GLU A 146 -1.70 10.26 10.89
CA GLU A 146 -1.17 11.17 9.88
C GLU A 146 -0.45 10.45 8.74
N TYR A 147 -0.37 11.11 7.59
CA TYR A 147 0.56 10.77 6.52
C TYR A 147 1.18 12.03 5.93
N GLU A 148 2.26 11.87 5.19
CA GLU A 148 2.99 12.98 4.58
C GLU A 148 3.03 12.85 3.07
N THR A 149 2.92 13.99 2.40
CA THR A 149 3.15 14.14 0.97
C THR A 149 4.29 15.12 0.76
N GLU A 150 5.19 14.83 -0.18
CA GLU A 150 6.37 15.65 -0.42
C GLU A 150 6.42 16.11 -1.88
N HIS A 151 6.35 17.40 -2.15
CA HIS A 151 6.57 17.96 -3.48
C HIS A 151 8.03 18.42 -3.61
N ARG A 152 8.79 17.85 -4.55
CA ARG A 152 10.18 18.21 -4.80
C ARG A 152 10.31 19.10 -6.04
N SER A 153 11.19 20.10 -5.97
CA SER A 153 11.61 20.94 -7.08
C SER A 153 13.14 21.09 -7.07
N LEU A 154 13.69 21.78 -8.08
CA LEU A 154 15.12 22.10 -8.13
C LEU A 154 15.58 22.98 -6.95
N GLU A 155 14.66 23.72 -6.33
CA GLU A 155 14.93 24.70 -5.28
C GLU A 155 14.79 24.11 -3.86
N GLY A 156 14.18 22.92 -3.73
CA GLY A 156 13.98 22.26 -2.44
C GLY A 156 12.82 21.29 -2.41
N ALA A 157 12.43 20.86 -1.20
CA ALA A 157 11.30 19.96 -0.98
C ALA A 157 10.28 20.59 -0.02
N MET A 158 9.01 20.55 -0.41
CA MET A 158 7.88 20.94 0.44
C MET A 158 7.19 19.68 0.97
N VAL A 159 7.25 19.47 2.28
CA VAL A 159 6.53 18.38 2.96
C VAL A 159 5.24 18.93 3.55
N ARG A 160 4.12 18.28 3.23
CA ARG A 160 2.80 18.54 3.82
C ARG A 160 2.36 17.32 4.63
N THR A 161 2.07 17.55 5.90
CA THR A 161 1.47 16.55 6.79
C THR A 161 -0.06 16.66 6.76
N HIS A 162 -0.72 15.54 6.52
CA HIS A 162 -2.18 15.41 6.54
C HIS A 162 -2.58 14.67 7.82
N ARG A 163 -3.47 15.26 8.62
CA ARG A 163 -3.93 14.70 9.90
C ARG A 163 -5.38 14.28 9.83
N LEU A 164 -5.71 13.11 10.36
CA LEU A 164 -7.07 12.58 10.34
C LEU A 164 -8.02 13.49 11.13
N SER A 165 -7.56 14.03 12.26
CA SER A 165 -8.34 15.00 13.06
C SER A 165 -8.77 16.26 12.31
N LYS A 166 -8.09 16.61 11.21
CA LYS A 166 -8.49 17.72 10.33
C LYS A 166 -9.59 17.33 9.34
N ALA A 167 -9.69 16.05 8.99
CA ALA A 167 -10.72 15.54 8.09
C ALA A 167 -12.03 15.24 8.82
N ILE A 168 -11.96 14.56 9.98
CA ILE A 168 -13.14 13.99 10.65
C ILE A 168 -13.39 14.54 12.07
N GLY A 169 -12.59 15.52 12.51
CA GLY A 169 -12.63 16.06 13.87
C GLY A 169 -11.82 15.26 14.89
N ARG A 170 -11.44 15.93 15.98
CA ARG A 170 -10.50 15.38 16.98
C ARG A 170 -11.01 14.15 17.71
N ASN A 171 -12.30 14.11 18.07
CA ASN A 171 -12.86 13.00 18.84
C ASN A 171 -12.89 11.72 18.00
N ASN A 172 -13.44 11.79 16.79
CA ASN A 172 -13.48 10.67 15.86
C ASN A 172 -12.07 10.18 15.51
N ALA A 173 -11.13 11.08 15.20
CA ALA A 173 -9.75 10.71 14.90
C ALA A 173 -9.06 10.01 16.08
N ARG A 174 -9.33 10.44 17.31
CA ARG A 174 -8.84 9.76 18.52
C ARG A 174 -9.41 8.35 18.62
N ASP A 175 -10.71 8.17 18.41
CA ASP A 175 -11.34 6.85 18.53
C ASP A 175 -10.76 5.86 17.52
N VAL A 176 -10.56 6.29 16.27
CA VAL A 176 -9.90 5.50 15.22
C VAL A 176 -8.44 5.21 15.57
N ALA A 177 -7.68 6.23 16.00
CA ALA A 177 -6.27 6.08 16.38
C ALA A 177 -6.07 5.11 17.56
N GLN A 178 -7.00 5.11 18.52
CA GLN A 178 -6.93 4.26 19.71
C GLN A 178 -7.00 2.76 19.36
N VAL A 179 -7.71 2.38 18.31
CA VAL A 179 -7.77 0.98 17.87
C VAL A 179 -6.37 0.49 17.48
N ALA A 180 -5.70 1.23 16.59
CA ALA A 180 -4.33 0.91 16.16
C ALA A 180 -3.31 1.03 17.30
N TYR A 181 -3.45 2.05 18.15
CA TYR A 181 -2.58 2.30 19.29
C TYR A 181 -2.60 1.15 20.30
N ARG A 182 -3.78 0.59 20.61
CA ARG A 182 -3.94 -0.56 21.50
C ARG A 182 -3.37 -1.84 20.89
N ALA A 183 -3.65 -2.11 19.62
CA ALA A 183 -3.08 -3.27 18.90
C ALA A 183 -1.54 -3.27 18.90
N LYS A 184 -0.94 -2.06 18.95
CA LYS A 184 0.50 -1.85 19.01
C LYS A 184 1.10 -1.91 20.43
N GLY A 185 0.29 -2.08 21.48
CA GLY A 185 0.77 -2.05 22.86
C GLY A 185 1.04 -0.63 23.39
N HIS A 186 0.18 0.32 23.04
CA HIS A 186 0.24 1.72 23.49
C HIS A 186 1.50 2.48 23.02
N GLN A 187 1.86 2.29 21.75
CA GLN A 187 2.96 3.01 21.12
C GLN A 187 2.50 3.59 19.77
N GLY A 188 3.03 4.76 19.43
CA GLY A 188 2.83 5.37 18.11
C GLY A 188 3.65 4.70 17.01
N GLY A 189 3.72 5.35 15.84
CA GLY A 189 4.55 4.96 14.71
C GLY A 189 3.73 4.37 13.56
N ARG A 190 4.38 3.54 12.73
CA ARG A 190 3.81 3.08 11.45
C ARG A 190 2.50 2.30 11.66
N LEU A 191 1.57 2.55 10.75
CA LEU A 191 0.31 1.85 10.51
C LEU A 191 0.22 1.58 9.01
N PHE A 192 -0.35 0.46 8.60
CA PHE A 192 -0.57 0.12 7.20
C PHE A 192 -2.06 -0.16 6.99
N VAL A 193 -2.61 0.32 5.88
CA VAL A 193 -4.00 0.06 5.48
C VAL A 193 -4.02 -0.49 4.07
N ASN A 194 -4.55 -1.69 3.87
CA ASN A 194 -4.58 -2.31 2.55
C ASN A 194 -5.83 -1.93 1.75
N GLU A 195 -5.95 -2.51 0.56
CA GLU A 195 -7.06 -2.27 -0.37
C GLU A 195 -8.43 -2.69 0.18
N PHE A 196 -8.49 -3.46 1.26
CA PHE A 196 -9.72 -3.86 1.95
C PHE A 196 -10.01 -3.03 3.20
N GLY A 197 -9.25 -1.95 3.44
CA GLY A 197 -9.36 -1.12 4.64
C GLY A 197 -8.85 -1.82 5.90
N ARG A 198 -8.20 -2.98 5.79
CA ARG A 198 -7.64 -3.70 6.93
C ARG A 198 -6.40 -2.97 7.44
N MET A 199 -6.32 -2.79 8.75
CA MET A 199 -5.25 -2.09 9.44
C MET A 199 -4.22 -3.06 10.00
N PHE A 200 -2.93 -2.72 9.87
CA PHE A 200 -1.83 -3.51 10.39
C PHE A 200 -0.76 -2.64 11.04
N VAL A 201 -0.22 -3.10 12.17
CA VAL A 201 0.89 -2.44 12.86
C VAL A 201 2.11 -3.35 12.85
N PRO A 202 3.31 -2.84 12.54
CA PRO A 202 4.52 -3.67 12.58
C PRO A 202 4.87 -4.02 14.02
N VAL A 203 5.24 -5.26 14.24
CA VAL A 203 5.76 -5.79 15.50
C VAL A 203 7.28 -5.78 15.44
N HIS A 204 7.95 -5.32 16.50
CA HIS A 204 9.38 -5.56 16.65
C HIS A 204 9.59 -6.98 17.20
N GLU A 205 9.48 -7.98 16.34
CA GLU A 205 9.90 -9.35 16.61
C GLU A 205 10.96 -9.71 15.55
N GLY A 206 12.23 -9.37 15.83
CA GLY A 206 13.38 -9.77 15.01
C GLY A 206 13.50 -9.10 13.63
N TYR A 207 14.20 -9.79 12.73
CA TYR A 207 14.55 -9.32 11.38
C TYR A 207 13.42 -9.48 10.36
N CYS A 208 12.37 -10.23 10.71
CA CYS A 208 11.20 -10.45 9.87
C CYS A 208 10.23 -9.27 10.03
N HIS A 209 9.66 -8.76 8.93
CA HIS A 209 8.58 -7.78 8.99
C HIS A 209 7.27 -8.44 9.46
N ALA A 210 7.15 -8.70 10.77
CA ALA A 210 5.94 -9.19 11.40
C ALA A 210 4.92 -8.05 11.58
N TYR A 211 3.65 -8.36 11.38
CA TYR A 211 2.56 -7.41 11.52
C TYR A 211 1.49 -7.99 12.46
N ARG A 212 0.80 -7.13 13.21
CA ARG A 212 -0.43 -7.47 13.94
C ARG A 212 -1.62 -6.78 13.30
N TYR A 213 -2.72 -7.51 13.24
CA TYR A 213 -3.98 -6.98 12.77
C TYR A 213 -4.55 -5.98 13.79
N ALA A 214 -4.93 -4.80 13.31
CA ALA A 214 -5.40 -3.69 14.11
C ALA A 214 -6.86 -3.32 13.83
N GLY A 215 -7.61 -4.14 13.07
CA GLY A 215 -9.02 -3.91 12.77
C GLY A 215 -9.25 -3.42 11.33
N VAL A 216 -10.42 -2.85 11.09
CA VAL A 216 -10.85 -2.33 9.77
C VAL A 216 -11.12 -0.85 9.91
N VAL A 217 -10.71 -0.08 8.91
CA VAL A 217 -11.09 1.32 8.76
C VAL A 217 -12.57 1.43 8.43
N ASP A 218 -13.27 2.29 9.16
CA ASP A 218 -14.55 2.83 8.72
C ASP A 218 -14.27 3.97 7.73
N MET A 219 -14.65 3.79 6.47
CA MET A 219 -14.35 4.72 5.39
C MET A 219 -15.08 6.07 5.55
N ASP A 220 -16.20 6.10 6.28
CA ASP A 220 -16.90 7.35 6.61
C ASP A 220 -16.15 8.16 7.69
N LEU A 221 -15.28 7.49 8.46
CA LEU A 221 -14.43 8.06 9.50
C LEU A 221 -12.94 7.96 9.11
N TRP A 222 -12.63 8.15 7.83
CA TRP A 222 -11.27 8.12 7.31
C TRP A 222 -10.86 9.40 6.59
N PHE A 223 -9.62 9.45 6.10
CA PHE A 223 -9.17 10.52 5.20
C PHE A 223 -10.01 10.54 3.93
N PRO A 224 -10.35 11.70 3.34
CA PRO A 224 -11.08 11.71 2.07
C PRO A 224 -10.30 10.99 0.97
N LYS A 225 -11.03 10.40 0.02
CA LYS A 225 -10.44 9.82 -1.19
C LYS A 225 -9.59 10.87 -1.93
N PRO A 226 -8.32 10.58 -2.23
CA PRO A 226 -7.49 11.48 -3.02
C PRO A 226 -7.98 11.60 -4.46
N GLU A 227 -7.95 12.83 -4.98
CA GLU A 227 -8.17 13.15 -6.40
C GLU A 227 -6.88 13.01 -7.23
#